data_AF-A0A9E2PIQ1-F1
#
_entry.id   AF-A0A9E2PIQ1-F1
#
_cell.length_a   1.000
_cell.length_b   1.000
_cell.length_c   1.000
_cell.angle_alpha   90.00
_cell.angle_beta   90.00
_cell.angle_gamma   90.00
#
_symmetry.space_group_name_H-M   'P 1'
#
loop_
_entity.id
_entity.type
_entity.pdbx_description
1 polymer ?
#
loop_
_entity_poly.entity_id
_entity_poly.type
_entity_poly.pdbx_seq_one_letter_code
_entity_poly.pdbx_strand_id
1 'polypeptide(L)'
;HREKTRLAPLFIEVFLRVAKSYGLKKKIDKKAKRLDIKVFNDWKAKDIDVLAGRTISGDKAITVSAFDGQRLFDYFVRQNLSPFYPEDRSVGRVKEAVYKFFEAEFKMKRGEGEDEAIQITLSNKNIRYFVNVIDKAKEEYQKEVIRREPELVFVKDWNIPEFIKYNENYTQVECKKSIMQPFFSDERWKSEKAFIEFLEKSKSVKWWFKNADRDKIFFAVSYNNGEEKPFYVDFIVKLKDGRVGLFDTKAGLTQKVAGPKVAGLCKYIKNENKKGKKLFGGIVTNTDSRNYRGRWIYFDKVSKDLKDGDFSNWQDLEL
;
A
#
# COMPACT_ATOMS: atom_id res chain seq x y z
N HIS A 1 -4.10 -0.43 -2.14
CA HIS A 1 -2.86 0.35 -2.42
C HIS A 1 -1.60 -0.51 -2.52
N ARG A 2 -1.21 -1.30 -1.49
CA ARG A 2 -0.03 -2.20 -1.60
C ARG A 2 -0.15 -3.24 -2.71
N GLU A 3 -1.36 -3.71 -3.00
CA GLU A 3 -1.61 -4.71 -4.07
C GLU A 3 -1.37 -4.15 -5.49
N LYS A 4 -1.26 -2.82 -5.65
CA LYS A 4 -0.92 -2.17 -6.93
C LYS A 4 0.58 -2.23 -7.25
N THR A 5 1.41 -2.19 -6.21
CA THR A 5 2.87 -2.13 -6.36
C THR A 5 3.54 -3.47 -6.11
N ARG A 6 2.80 -4.48 -5.63
CA ARG A 6 3.29 -5.85 -5.44
C ARG A 6 2.17 -6.90 -5.56
N LEU A 7 2.56 -8.14 -5.82
CA LEU A 7 1.65 -9.28 -5.89
C LEU A 7 1.19 -9.73 -4.50
N ALA A 8 -0.11 -9.95 -4.34
CA ALA A 8 -0.77 -10.43 -3.12
C ALA A 8 -1.19 -11.92 -3.27
N PRO A 9 -1.73 -12.59 -2.23
CA PRO A 9 -2.20 -13.98 -2.36
C PRO A 9 -3.15 -14.21 -3.53
N LEU A 10 -3.99 -13.22 -3.84
CA LEU A 10 -4.90 -13.23 -4.98
C LEU A 10 -4.20 -13.56 -6.32
N PHE A 11 -2.94 -13.16 -6.50
CA PHE A 11 -2.20 -13.45 -7.72
C PHE A 11 -2.10 -14.96 -8.00
N ILE A 12 -2.01 -15.80 -6.97
CA ILE A 12 -1.92 -17.26 -7.13
C ILE A 12 -3.21 -17.79 -7.76
N GLU A 13 -4.37 -17.32 -7.30
CA GLU A 13 -5.67 -17.69 -7.86
C GLU A 13 -5.81 -17.24 -9.31
N VAL A 14 -5.38 -16.01 -9.60
CA VAL A 14 -5.37 -15.46 -10.97
C VAL A 14 -4.45 -16.29 -11.87
N PHE A 15 -3.24 -16.59 -11.43
CA PHE A 15 -2.28 -17.40 -12.17
C PHE A 15 -2.84 -18.78 -12.50
N LEU A 16 -3.44 -19.49 -11.54
CA LEU A 16 -4.02 -20.82 -11.78
C LEU A 16 -5.18 -20.75 -12.79
N ARG A 17 -6.03 -19.72 -12.70
CA ARG A 17 -7.11 -19.50 -13.67
C ARG A 17 -6.57 -19.23 -15.08
N VAL A 18 -5.53 -18.39 -15.18
CA VAL A 18 -4.86 -18.08 -16.45
C VAL A 18 -4.17 -19.32 -17.01
N ALA A 19 -3.45 -20.09 -16.20
CA ALA A 19 -2.80 -21.33 -16.62
C ALA A 19 -3.81 -22.35 -17.17
N LYS A 20 -4.97 -22.47 -16.52
CA LYS A 20 -6.07 -23.34 -16.98
C LYS A 20 -6.65 -22.86 -18.32
N SER A 21 -6.98 -21.58 -18.44
CA SER A 21 -7.53 -21.01 -19.69
C SER A 21 -6.53 -21.03 -20.85
N TYR A 22 -5.25 -20.85 -20.56
CA TYR A 22 -4.15 -20.97 -21.53
C TYR A 22 -3.89 -22.43 -21.96
N GLY A 23 -4.42 -23.41 -21.21
CA GLY A 23 -4.18 -24.82 -21.44
C GLY A 23 -2.75 -25.24 -21.13
N LEU A 24 -2.09 -24.59 -20.16
CA LEU A 24 -0.67 -24.76 -19.84
C LEU A 24 -0.30 -26.25 -19.65
N LYS A 25 -1.13 -27.00 -18.92
CA LYS A 25 -0.94 -28.45 -18.68
C LYS A 25 -0.69 -29.25 -19.96
N LYS A 26 -1.42 -28.94 -21.04
CA LYS A 26 -1.36 -29.67 -22.32
C LYS A 26 -0.16 -29.24 -23.17
N LYS A 27 0.40 -28.06 -22.91
CA LYS A 27 1.48 -27.45 -23.70
C LYS A 27 2.87 -27.83 -23.19
N ILE A 28 3.01 -28.07 -21.89
CA ILE A 28 4.33 -28.38 -21.30
C ILE A 28 4.74 -29.83 -21.59
N ASP A 29 6.02 -30.02 -21.91
CA ASP A 29 6.68 -31.32 -21.98
C ASP A 29 7.27 -31.66 -20.60
N LYS A 30 6.63 -32.56 -19.85
CA LYS A 30 7.09 -33.01 -18.53
C LYS A 30 8.43 -33.76 -18.58
N LYS A 31 8.78 -34.36 -19.73
CA LYS A 31 10.05 -35.07 -19.91
C LYS A 31 11.19 -34.11 -20.24
N ALA A 32 10.89 -32.89 -20.68
CA ALA A 32 11.87 -31.83 -20.86
C ALA A 32 12.31 -31.25 -19.51
N LYS A 33 13.28 -31.92 -18.89
CA LYS A 33 13.91 -31.51 -17.62
C LYS A 33 15.31 -30.90 -17.79
N ARG A 34 15.83 -30.88 -19.03
CA ARG A 34 17.17 -30.38 -19.32
C ARG A 34 17.18 -28.86 -19.32
N LEU A 35 17.90 -28.29 -18.37
CA LEU A 35 18.29 -26.88 -18.33
C LEU A 35 19.43 -26.69 -19.34
N ASP A 36 19.17 -26.01 -20.46
CA ASP A 36 20.22 -25.69 -21.42
C ASP A 36 20.89 -24.38 -21.02
N ILE A 37 22.16 -24.46 -20.65
CA ILE A 37 22.98 -23.29 -20.27
C ILE A 37 23.00 -22.25 -21.39
N LYS A 38 22.82 -22.63 -22.67
CA LYS A 38 22.70 -21.69 -23.79
C LYS A 38 21.51 -20.76 -23.67
N VAL A 39 20.32 -21.27 -23.33
CA VAL A 39 19.12 -20.44 -23.15
C VAL A 39 19.31 -19.44 -22.01
N PHE A 40 20.05 -19.83 -20.97
CA PHE A 40 20.41 -18.91 -19.90
C PHE A 40 21.49 -17.91 -20.29
N ASN A 41 22.44 -18.25 -21.16
CA ASN A 41 23.40 -17.27 -21.68
C ASN A 41 22.71 -16.23 -22.56
N ASP A 42 21.74 -16.64 -23.39
CA ASP A 42 20.92 -15.71 -24.19
C ASP A 42 20.07 -14.78 -23.31
N TRP A 43 19.64 -15.26 -22.13
CA TRP A 43 18.99 -14.41 -21.13
C TRP A 43 19.94 -13.56 -20.27
N LYS A 44 21.14 -14.06 -19.97
CA LYS A 44 22.22 -13.31 -19.28
C LYS A 44 22.84 -12.23 -20.15
N ALA A 45 22.68 -12.28 -21.47
CA ALA A 45 23.20 -11.25 -22.37
C ALA A 45 22.63 -9.84 -22.11
N LYS A 46 21.74 -9.68 -21.10
CA LYS A 46 21.27 -8.39 -20.58
C LYS A 46 21.76 -8.01 -19.17
N ASP A 47 22.47 -8.86 -18.41
CA ASP A 47 23.19 -8.48 -17.17
C ASP A 47 24.08 -9.65 -16.67
N ILE A 48 25.36 -9.36 -16.40
CA ILE A 48 26.45 -10.31 -16.15
C ILE A 48 26.83 -10.28 -14.65
N ASP A 49 26.98 -11.46 -14.02
CA ASP A 49 28.14 -11.74 -13.14
C ASP A 49 28.15 -13.11 -12.46
N VAL A 50 27.00 -13.74 -12.17
CA VAL A 50 27.02 -14.90 -11.25
C VAL A 50 27.37 -16.25 -11.91
N LEU A 51 27.54 -16.30 -13.24
CA LEU A 51 27.80 -17.55 -13.96
C LEU A 51 28.94 -17.46 -14.99
N ALA A 52 29.69 -16.35 -15.02
CA ALA A 52 30.72 -16.07 -16.03
C ALA A 52 32.02 -16.88 -15.87
N GLY A 53 32.15 -17.73 -14.84
CA GLY A 53 33.40 -18.42 -14.51
C GLY A 53 33.47 -19.92 -14.82
N ARG A 54 32.47 -20.54 -15.45
CA ARG A 54 32.53 -21.99 -15.77
C ARG A 54 32.52 -22.22 -17.28
N THR A 55 33.70 -22.40 -17.85
CA THR A 55 33.89 -22.97 -19.19
C THR A 55 33.44 -24.42 -19.17
N ILE A 56 32.56 -24.82 -20.09
CA ILE A 56 32.14 -26.22 -20.24
C ILE A 56 32.47 -26.65 -21.66
N SER A 57 33.51 -27.47 -21.77
CA SER A 57 33.83 -28.26 -22.94
C SER A 57 32.83 -29.42 -23.08
N GLY A 58 32.65 -29.89 -24.32
CA GLY A 58 31.53 -30.70 -24.78
C GLY A 58 31.20 -32.01 -24.05
N ASP A 59 29.97 -32.44 -24.29
CA ASP A 59 29.43 -33.81 -24.23
C ASP A 59 29.11 -34.49 -22.89
N LYS A 60 29.01 -33.76 -21.77
CA LYS A 60 28.32 -34.28 -20.58
C LYS A 60 27.20 -33.36 -20.10
N ALA A 61 25.99 -33.92 -19.98
CA ALA A 61 24.85 -33.24 -19.38
C ALA A 61 25.17 -32.90 -17.92
N ILE A 62 25.44 -31.63 -17.63
CA ILE A 62 25.64 -31.17 -16.26
C ILE A 62 24.28 -31.22 -15.56
N THR A 63 24.21 -32.02 -14.50
CA THR A 63 23.06 -32.01 -13.60
C THR A 63 23.20 -30.75 -12.74
N VAL A 64 22.31 -29.78 -12.95
CA VAL A 64 22.26 -28.55 -12.16
C VAL A 64 21.90 -28.92 -10.72
N SER A 65 22.65 -28.43 -9.74
CA SER A 65 22.34 -28.68 -8.32
C SER A 65 20.99 -28.05 -7.96
N ALA A 66 20.29 -28.60 -6.95
CA ALA A 66 19.04 -28.01 -6.45
C ALA A 66 19.19 -26.52 -6.09
N PHE A 67 20.33 -26.16 -5.50
CA PHE A 67 20.70 -24.80 -5.15
C PHE A 67 20.84 -23.88 -6.37
N ASP A 68 21.55 -24.33 -7.41
CA ASP A 68 21.70 -23.59 -8.65
C ASP A 68 20.36 -23.47 -9.40
N GLY A 69 19.50 -24.50 -9.32
CA GLY A 69 18.15 -24.50 -9.88
C GLY A 69 17.26 -23.42 -9.26
N GLN A 70 17.26 -23.29 -7.93
CA GLN A 70 16.52 -22.24 -7.24
C GLN A 70 17.00 -20.83 -7.64
N ARG A 71 18.32 -20.62 -7.73
CA ARG A 71 18.88 -19.32 -8.17
C ARG A 71 18.45 -18.96 -9.59
N LEU A 72 18.49 -19.93 -10.51
CA LEU A 72 18.01 -19.73 -11.87
C LEU A 72 16.51 -19.44 -11.92
N PHE A 73 15.73 -20.09 -11.07
CA PHE A 73 14.29 -19.86 -10.97
C PHE A 73 13.98 -18.47 -10.42
N ASP A 74 14.70 -18.02 -9.38
CA ASP A 74 14.59 -16.66 -8.83
C ASP A 74 14.91 -15.61 -9.89
N TYR A 75 15.98 -15.83 -10.66
CA TYR A 75 16.36 -14.95 -11.77
C TYR A 75 15.26 -14.90 -12.84
N PHE A 76 14.77 -16.06 -13.29
CA PHE A 76 13.66 -16.16 -14.24
C PHE A 76 12.42 -15.37 -13.77
N VAL A 77 12.03 -15.55 -12.50
CA VAL A 77 10.88 -14.84 -11.94
C VAL A 77 11.11 -13.34 -11.93
N ARG A 78 12.28 -12.86 -11.47
CA ARG A 78 12.63 -11.43 -11.44
C ARG A 78 12.54 -10.79 -12.82
N GLN A 79 13.05 -11.45 -13.86
CA GLN A 79 12.99 -10.95 -15.24
C GLN A 79 11.56 -10.82 -15.78
N ASN A 80 10.62 -11.64 -15.27
CA ASN A 80 9.23 -11.62 -15.70
C ASN A 80 8.32 -10.81 -14.75
N LEU A 81 8.90 -10.06 -13.81
CA LEU A 81 8.14 -9.43 -12.73
C LEU A 81 7.67 -8.02 -13.04
N SER A 82 8.26 -7.31 -14.02
CA SER A 82 7.84 -5.96 -14.40
C SER A 82 6.32 -5.89 -14.63
N PRO A 83 5.60 -4.89 -14.07
CA PRO A 83 6.07 -3.72 -13.33
C PRO A 83 6.23 -3.91 -11.80
N PHE A 84 6.11 -5.14 -11.28
CA PHE A 84 6.19 -5.46 -9.85
C PHE A 84 7.60 -5.74 -9.32
N TYR A 85 8.64 -5.56 -10.15
CA TYR A 85 10.04 -5.58 -9.74
C TYR A 85 10.41 -4.26 -9.02
N PRO A 86 11.30 -4.24 -7.99
CA PRO A 86 12.10 -5.33 -7.42
C PRO A 86 11.51 -6.01 -6.15
N GLU A 87 10.19 -6.00 -5.95
CA GLU A 87 9.58 -6.46 -4.69
C GLU A 87 9.77 -7.98 -4.46
N ASP A 88 10.63 -8.35 -3.51
CA ASP A 88 10.94 -9.77 -3.19
C ASP A 88 9.69 -10.59 -2.81
N ARG A 89 8.67 -9.94 -2.23
CA ARG A 89 7.39 -10.61 -1.95
C ARG A 89 6.69 -11.04 -3.23
N SER A 90 6.77 -10.23 -4.28
CA SER A 90 6.21 -10.58 -5.60
C SER A 90 6.96 -11.75 -6.23
N VAL A 91 8.28 -11.84 -6.04
CA VAL A 91 9.08 -13.02 -6.44
C VAL A 91 8.52 -14.27 -5.76
N GLY A 92 8.34 -14.21 -4.44
CA GLY A 92 7.74 -15.31 -3.66
C GLY A 92 6.37 -15.74 -4.18
N ARG A 93 5.49 -14.79 -4.55
CA ARG A 93 4.16 -15.10 -5.08
C ARG A 93 4.18 -15.82 -6.42
N VAL A 94 5.06 -15.43 -7.34
CA VAL A 94 5.17 -16.13 -8.63
C VAL A 94 5.71 -17.55 -8.44
N LYS A 95 6.75 -17.72 -7.60
CA LYS A 95 7.27 -19.06 -7.26
C LYS A 95 6.19 -19.95 -6.68
N GLU A 96 5.46 -19.44 -5.69
CA GLU A 96 4.36 -20.14 -5.05
C GLU A 96 3.27 -20.52 -6.06
N ALA A 97 2.90 -19.61 -6.97
CA ALA A 97 1.90 -19.87 -7.99
C ALA A 97 2.31 -20.98 -8.97
N VAL A 98 3.58 -21.00 -9.40
CA VAL A 98 4.13 -22.07 -10.24
C VAL A 98 4.09 -23.41 -9.50
N TYR A 99 4.53 -23.48 -8.24
CA TYR A 99 4.46 -24.71 -7.46
C TYR A 99 3.02 -25.19 -7.25
N LYS A 100 2.10 -24.27 -6.95
CA LYS A 100 0.66 -24.57 -6.81
C LYS A 100 0.07 -25.13 -8.09
N PHE A 101 0.53 -24.67 -9.26
CA PHE A 101 0.12 -25.25 -10.54
C PHE A 101 0.58 -26.71 -10.68
N PHE A 102 1.83 -27.01 -10.35
CA PHE A 102 2.34 -28.39 -10.40
C PHE A 102 1.67 -29.32 -9.37
N GLU A 103 1.40 -28.80 -8.18
CA GLU A 103 0.63 -29.50 -7.14
C GLU A 103 -0.78 -29.84 -7.64
N ALA A 104 -1.51 -28.85 -8.18
CA ALA A 104 -2.88 -29.02 -8.64
C ALA A 104 -2.99 -29.98 -9.84
N GLU A 105 -2.15 -29.77 -10.86
CA GLU A 105 -2.29 -30.42 -12.17
C GLU A 105 -1.52 -31.73 -12.31
N PHE A 106 -0.42 -31.89 -11.57
CA PHE A 106 0.48 -33.04 -11.66
C PHE A 106 0.69 -33.77 -10.33
N LYS A 107 0.00 -33.36 -9.26
CA LYS A 107 0.07 -33.98 -7.92
C LYS A 107 1.48 -34.02 -7.34
N MET A 108 2.31 -33.06 -7.72
CA MET A 108 3.67 -32.89 -7.18
C MET A 108 3.57 -32.22 -5.81
N LYS A 109 3.76 -32.99 -4.74
CA LYS A 109 3.66 -32.48 -3.37
C LYS A 109 4.79 -31.49 -3.07
N ARG A 110 4.47 -30.52 -2.20
CA ARG A 110 5.43 -29.55 -1.67
C ARG A 110 6.58 -30.29 -0.97
N GLY A 111 7.82 -29.87 -1.22
CA GLY A 111 9.03 -30.49 -0.66
C GLY A 111 9.55 -31.75 -1.36
N GLU A 112 8.75 -32.42 -2.22
CA GLU A 112 9.18 -33.64 -2.92
C GLU A 112 9.42 -33.41 -4.43
N GLY A 113 8.70 -32.46 -5.05
CA GLY A 113 8.73 -32.23 -6.50
C GLY A 113 9.21 -30.85 -6.95
N GLU A 114 9.74 -30.03 -6.04
CA GLU A 114 10.06 -28.62 -6.33
C GLU A 114 11.21 -28.48 -7.34
N ASP A 115 12.26 -29.28 -7.18
CA ASP A 115 13.40 -29.29 -8.12
C ASP A 115 12.99 -29.75 -9.52
N GLU A 116 12.13 -30.78 -9.60
CA GLU A 116 11.58 -31.25 -10.86
C GLU A 116 10.68 -30.18 -11.50
N ALA A 117 9.83 -29.50 -10.71
CA ALA A 117 9.00 -28.41 -11.19
C ALA A 117 9.82 -27.25 -11.76
N ILE A 118 10.94 -26.89 -11.11
CA ILE A 118 11.88 -25.89 -11.61
C ILE A 118 12.47 -26.32 -12.95
N GLN A 119 13.00 -27.56 -13.02
CA GLN A 119 13.61 -28.08 -14.24
C GLN A 119 12.62 -28.12 -15.42
N ILE A 120 11.37 -28.52 -15.17
CA ILE A 120 10.31 -28.51 -16.19
C ILE A 120 9.98 -27.08 -16.59
N THR A 121 9.84 -26.16 -15.64
CA THR A 121 9.50 -24.74 -15.89
C THR A 121 10.54 -24.07 -16.78
N LEU A 122 11.80 -24.30 -16.46
CA LEU A 122 12.94 -23.62 -17.05
C LEU A 122 13.52 -24.34 -18.28
N SER A 123 12.93 -25.44 -18.75
CA SER A 123 13.40 -26.11 -19.95
C SER A 123 13.07 -25.31 -21.21
N ASN A 124 13.95 -25.36 -22.21
CA ASN A 124 13.81 -24.59 -23.47
C ASN A 124 12.45 -24.80 -24.14
N LYS A 125 11.86 -26.00 -24.00
CA LYS A 125 10.57 -26.34 -24.60
C LYS A 125 9.38 -25.69 -23.87
N ASN A 126 9.52 -25.43 -22.58
CA ASN A 126 8.41 -25.05 -21.72
C ASN A 126 8.44 -23.57 -21.33
N ILE A 127 9.63 -22.99 -21.28
CA ILE A 127 9.90 -21.71 -20.64
C ILE A 127 9.06 -20.55 -21.18
N ARG A 128 8.85 -20.53 -22.51
CA ARG A 128 8.01 -19.50 -23.15
C ARG A 128 6.55 -19.59 -22.71
N TYR A 129 6.04 -20.79 -22.44
CA TYR A 129 4.67 -20.95 -21.94
C TYR A 129 4.49 -20.37 -20.55
N PHE A 130 5.49 -20.53 -19.68
CA PHE A 130 5.46 -19.91 -18.35
C PHE A 130 5.59 -18.39 -18.41
N VAL A 131 6.46 -17.85 -19.29
CA VAL A 131 6.51 -16.39 -19.56
C VAL A 131 5.12 -15.86 -19.91
N ASN A 132 4.44 -16.48 -20.88
CA ASN A 132 3.12 -16.03 -21.34
C ASN A 132 2.06 -16.09 -20.23
N VAL A 133 2.08 -17.13 -19.40
CA VAL A 133 1.10 -17.27 -18.30
C VAL A 133 1.39 -16.27 -17.19
N ILE A 134 2.65 -16.05 -16.81
CA ILE A 134 3.03 -15.05 -15.81
C ILE A 134 2.62 -13.66 -16.30
N ASP A 135 2.90 -13.34 -17.56
CA ASP A 135 2.59 -12.04 -18.15
C ASP A 135 1.08 -11.76 -18.14
N LYS A 136 0.29 -12.69 -18.70
CA LYS A 136 -1.17 -12.57 -18.70
C LYS A 136 -1.77 -12.57 -17.28
N ALA A 137 -1.19 -13.33 -16.35
CA ALA A 137 -1.66 -13.33 -14.95
C ALA A 137 -1.39 -11.98 -14.26
N LYS A 138 -0.27 -11.31 -14.55
CA LYS A 138 0.00 -9.96 -14.03
C LYS A 138 -1.02 -8.95 -14.56
N GLU A 139 -1.32 -8.99 -15.85
CA GLU A 139 -2.33 -8.11 -16.46
C GLU A 139 -3.72 -8.29 -15.84
N GLU A 140 -4.19 -9.55 -15.73
CA GLU A 140 -5.48 -9.88 -15.12
C GLU A 140 -5.52 -9.49 -13.64
N TYR A 141 -4.43 -9.73 -12.90
CA TYR A 141 -4.32 -9.32 -11.50
C TYR A 141 -4.43 -7.81 -11.35
N GLN A 142 -3.76 -7.02 -12.21
CA GLN A 142 -3.87 -5.55 -12.17
C GLN A 142 -5.31 -5.10 -12.43
N LYS A 143 -5.98 -5.68 -13.44
CA LYS A 143 -7.39 -5.39 -13.72
C LYS A 143 -8.30 -5.72 -12.54
N GLU A 144 -8.10 -6.86 -11.90
CA GLU A 144 -8.87 -7.25 -10.72
C GLU A 144 -8.61 -6.33 -9.51
N VAL A 145 -7.36 -5.95 -9.27
CA VAL A 145 -7.00 -5.01 -8.18
C VAL A 145 -7.60 -3.63 -8.43
N ILE A 146 -7.61 -3.15 -9.67
CA ILE A 146 -8.27 -1.89 -10.05
C ILE A 146 -9.78 -2.00 -9.87
N ARG A 147 -10.42 -3.07 -10.35
CA ARG A 147 -11.87 -3.28 -10.24
C ARG A 147 -12.34 -3.43 -8.78
N ARG A 148 -11.48 -3.96 -7.90
CA ARG A 148 -11.75 -4.09 -6.47
C ARG A 148 -11.51 -2.80 -5.69
N GLU A 149 -11.03 -1.73 -6.31
CA GLU A 149 -11.02 -0.45 -5.63
C GLU A 149 -12.47 0.01 -5.42
N PRO A 150 -12.89 0.27 -4.17
CA PRO A 150 -14.18 0.87 -3.95
C PRO A 150 -14.18 2.23 -4.65
N GLU A 151 -15.16 2.45 -5.52
CA GLU A 151 -15.50 3.79 -5.99
C GLU A 151 -15.72 4.69 -4.75
N LEU A 152 -15.34 5.96 -4.86
CA LEU A 152 -15.64 6.92 -3.81
C LEU A 152 -17.16 7.05 -3.65
N VAL A 153 -17.70 6.48 -2.58
CA VAL A 153 -19.11 6.61 -2.24
C VAL A 153 -19.29 7.82 -1.34
N PHE A 154 -20.10 8.78 -1.81
CA PHE A 154 -20.51 9.91 -0.99
C PHE A 154 -21.59 9.48 0.01
N VAL A 155 -21.29 9.61 1.30
CA VAL A 155 -22.24 9.33 2.39
C VAL A 155 -22.84 10.65 2.86
N LYS A 156 -24.12 10.88 2.57
CA LYS A 156 -24.80 12.15 2.88
C LYS A 156 -24.89 12.45 4.38
N ASP A 157 -25.14 11.41 5.18
CA ASP A 157 -25.44 11.53 6.61
C ASP A 157 -24.40 10.80 7.46
N TRP A 158 -23.12 10.97 7.12
CA TRP A 158 -22.03 10.39 7.92
C TRP A 158 -22.07 10.94 9.35
N ASN A 159 -21.91 10.05 10.33
CA ASN A 159 -21.78 10.38 11.74
C ASN A 159 -20.62 9.58 12.35
N ILE A 160 -20.14 10.02 13.50
CA ILE A 160 -19.10 9.33 14.26
C ILE A 160 -19.62 7.93 14.61
N PRO A 161 -18.84 6.85 14.35
CA PRO A 161 -19.28 5.49 14.63
C PRO A 161 -19.52 5.28 16.14
N GLU A 162 -20.52 4.47 16.48
CA GLU A 162 -20.85 4.16 17.88
C GLU A 162 -19.74 3.35 18.58
N PHE A 163 -19.03 2.50 17.85
CA PHE A 163 -17.89 1.73 18.35
C PHE A 163 -16.80 1.60 17.29
N ILE A 164 -15.55 1.47 17.75
CA ILE A 164 -14.38 1.19 16.92
C ILE A 164 -13.71 -0.08 17.47
N LYS A 165 -13.32 -0.99 16.58
CA LYS A 165 -12.57 -2.19 16.96
C LYS A 165 -11.07 -1.89 16.90
N TYR A 166 -10.38 -2.20 17.99
CA TYR A 166 -8.94 -2.06 18.10
C TYR A 166 -8.28 -3.44 18.16
N ASN A 167 -7.04 -3.54 17.67
CA ASN A 167 -6.21 -4.73 17.85
C ASN A 167 -5.31 -4.58 19.10
N GLU A 168 -4.54 -5.62 19.40
CA GLU A 168 -3.66 -5.70 20.58
C GLU A 168 -2.58 -4.61 20.70
N ASN A 169 -2.28 -3.86 19.63
CA ASN A 169 -1.28 -2.78 19.67
C ASN A 169 -1.81 -1.47 20.28
N TYR A 170 -3.11 -1.40 20.58
CA TYR A 170 -3.74 -0.22 21.14
C TYR A 170 -3.91 -0.37 22.65
N THR A 171 -3.64 0.71 23.37
CA THR A 171 -3.81 0.76 24.83
C THR A 171 -4.82 1.83 25.19
N GLN A 172 -5.53 1.62 26.30
CA GLN A 172 -6.48 2.61 26.80
C GLN A 172 -5.71 3.84 27.30
N VAL A 173 -6.15 5.03 26.87
CA VAL A 173 -5.58 6.32 27.29
C VAL A 173 -6.70 7.14 27.93
N GLU A 174 -6.44 7.66 29.13
CA GLU A 174 -7.42 8.50 29.82
C GLU A 174 -7.59 9.83 29.11
N CYS A 175 -8.81 10.11 28.64
CA CYS A 175 -9.19 11.35 27.98
C CYS A 175 -10.62 11.71 28.41
N LYS A 176 -10.87 12.97 28.75
CA LYS A 176 -12.18 13.42 29.23
C LYS A 176 -13.08 13.93 28.10
N LYS A 177 -12.49 14.45 27.02
CA LYS A 177 -13.22 15.08 25.91
C LYS A 177 -13.21 14.25 24.63
N SER A 178 -12.58 13.07 24.62
CA SER A 178 -12.81 12.10 23.55
C SER A 178 -14.29 11.74 23.53
N ILE A 179 -14.92 11.79 22.35
CA ILE A 179 -16.29 11.28 22.18
C ILE A 179 -16.34 9.74 22.20
N MET A 180 -15.22 9.07 21.92
CA MET A 180 -15.07 7.62 22.07
C MET A 180 -14.60 7.31 23.48
N GLN A 181 -15.45 6.64 24.26
CA GLN A 181 -15.16 6.28 25.66
C GLN A 181 -15.38 4.77 25.86
N PRO A 182 -14.36 4.01 26.33
CA PRO A 182 -12.98 4.44 26.57
C PRO A 182 -12.23 4.77 25.26
N PHE A 183 -11.22 5.64 25.35
CA PHE A 183 -10.35 5.98 24.23
C PHE A 183 -9.13 5.06 24.17
N PHE A 184 -8.80 4.59 22.97
CA PHE A 184 -7.63 3.73 22.72
C PHE A 184 -6.68 4.38 21.71
N SER A 185 -5.37 4.26 21.96
CA SER A 185 -4.31 4.79 21.10
C SER A 185 -3.11 3.84 21.05
N ASP A 186 -2.42 3.82 19.91
CA ASP A 186 -1.12 3.17 19.73
C ASP A 186 0.06 4.13 20.01
N GLU A 187 -0.25 5.39 20.40
CA GLU A 187 0.68 6.49 20.67
C GLU A 187 1.79 6.68 19.63
N ARG A 188 1.55 6.24 18.38
CA ARG A 188 2.59 6.16 17.35
C ARG A 188 3.18 7.51 16.97
N TRP A 189 2.36 8.57 17.02
CA TRP A 189 2.73 9.90 16.56
C TRP A 189 2.73 10.91 17.71
N LYS A 190 3.91 11.45 18.02
CA LYS A 190 4.08 12.49 19.05
C LYS A 190 3.25 13.75 18.78
N SER A 191 3.07 14.11 17.50
CA SER A 191 2.26 15.26 17.10
C SER A 191 0.79 15.11 17.46
N GLU A 192 0.21 13.93 17.21
CA GLU A 192 -1.17 13.63 17.58
C GLU A 192 -1.35 13.60 19.09
N LYS A 193 -0.41 12.97 19.82
CA LYS A 193 -0.43 12.95 21.28
C LYS A 193 -0.41 14.36 21.88
N ALA A 194 0.52 15.20 21.43
CA ALA A 194 0.61 16.59 21.88
C ALA A 194 -0.65 17.40 21.50
N PHE A 195 -1.27 17.12 20.34
CA PHE A 195 -2.51 17.77 19.95
C PHE A 195 -3.69 17.35 20.83
N ILE A 196 -3.80 16.06 21.17
CA ILE A 196 -4.80 15.57 22.14
C ILE A 196 -4.63 16.29 23.49
N GLU A 197 -3.41 16.41 24.01
CA GLU A 197 -3.15 17.13 25.25
C GLU A 197 -3.60 18.60 25.19
N PHE A 198 -3.39 19.26 24.04
CA PHE A 198 -3.86 20.62 23.81
C PHE A 198 -5.40 20.71 23.81
N LEU A 199 -6.08 19.79 23.12
CA LEU A 199 -7.55 19.73 23.08
C LEU A 199 -8.15 19.41 24.47
N GLU A 200 -7.53 18.52 25.23
CA GLU A 200 -7.94 18.16 26.60
C GLU A 200 -7.81 19.35 27.57
N LYS A 201 -6.84 20.25 27.37
CA LYS A 201 -6.65 21.46 28.19
C LYS A 201 -7.57 22.62 27.80
N SER A 202 -8.03 22.68 26.54
CA SER A 202 -8.86 23.78 26.02
C SER A 202 -10.20 23.94 26.76
N LYS A 203 -10.60 25.18 27.08
CA LYS A 203 -11.92 25.44 27.66
C LYS A 203 -13.04 25.47 26.62
N SER A 204 -12.74 25.73 25.35
CA SER A 204 -13.74 25.86 24.28
C SER A 204 -14.09 24.54 23.61
N VAL A 205 -13.22 23.52 23.71
CA VAL A 205 -13.51 22.18 23.18
C VAL A 205 -14.61 21.52 24.00
N LYS A 206 -15.68 21.10 23.31
CA LYS A 206 -16.77 20.28 23.87
C LYS A 206 -16.41 18.80 23.81
N TRP A 207 -16.00 18.33 22.64
CA TRP A 207 -15.47 16.99 22.43
C TRP A 207 -14.56 16.95 21.20
N TRP A 208 -13.75 15.92 21.10
CA TRP A 208 -12.97 15.61 19.90
C TRP A 208 -13.09 14.12 19.54
N PHE A 209 -12.87 13.82 18.27
CA PHE A 209 -12.81 12.49 17.71
C PHE A 209 -11.48 12.34 16.98
N LYS A 210 -10.65 11.40 17.43
CA LYS A 210 -9.48 10.94 16.66
C LYS A 210 -10.00 10.01 15.58
N ASN A 211 -10.04 10.52 14.36
CA ASN A 211 -10.45 9.77 13.18
C ASN A 211 -9.36 8.74 12.85
N ALA A 212 -9.67 7.80 11.95
CA ALA A 212 -8.67 6.86 11.44
C ALA A 212 -8.70 6.81 9.90
N ASP A 213 -7.97 5.88 9.32
CA ASP A 213 -7.80 5.78 7.88
C ASP A 213 -8.37 4.49 7.29
N ARG A 214 -8.64 4.53 5.97
CA ARG A 214 -8.82 3.34 5.10
C ARG A 214 -9.99 2.40 5.43
N ASP A 215 -10.98 2.87 6.18
CA ASP A 215 -12.27 2.20 6.36
C ASP A 215 -13.41 3.18 6.03
N LYS A 216 -14.48 2.66 5.43
CA LYS A 216 -15.69 3.42 5.04
C LYS A 216 -16.41 4.04 6.24
N ILE A 217 -16.15 3.58 7.46
CA ILE A 217 -16.73 4.15 8.68
C ILE A 217 -16.07 5.49 9.07
N PHE A 218 -14.87 5.78 8.58
CA PHE A 218 -14.13 7.00 8.93
C PHE A 218 -14.44 8.15 7.98
N PHE A 219 -14.37 9.36 8.51
CA PHE A 219 -14.67 10.56 7.74
C PHE A 219 -13.55 10.87 6.76
N ALA A 220 -13.91 11.10 5.50
CA ALA A 220 -12.98 11.56 4.49
C ALA A 220 -13.60 12.67 3.63
N VAL A 221 -12.75 13.59 3.19
CA VAL A 221 -13.08 14.57 2.14
C VAL A 221 -12.40 14.15 0.85
N SER A 222 -12.99 14.43 -0.31
CA SER A 222 -12.33 14.13 -1.57
C SER A 222 -11.28 15.17 -1.93
N TYR A 223 -10.18 14.72 -2.53
CA TYR A 223 -9.16 15.56 -3.14
C TYR A 223 -8.70 14.95 -4.47
N ASN A 224 -8.20 15.78 -5.39
CA ASN A 224 -7.73 15.33 -6.70
C ASN A 224 -6.21 15.49 -6.81
N ASN A 225 -5.52 14.42 -7.19
CA ASN A 225 -4.10 14.41 -7.54
C ASN A 225 -3.86 13.53 -8.78
N GLY A 226 -4.53 13.86 -9.89
CA GLY A 226 -4.62 13.04 -11.11
C GLY A 226 -5.82 12.09 -11.10
N GLU A 227 -6.22 11.65 -9.91
CA GLU A 227 -7.43 10.86 -9.64
C GLU A 227 -8.08 11.38 -8.35
N GLU A 228 -9.39 11.18 -8.21
CA GLU A 228 -10.11 11.50 -6.97
C GLU A 228 -9.78 10.47 -5.89
N LYS A 229 -9.36 10.95 -4.71
CA LYS A 229 -8.91 10.12 -3.59
C LYS A 229 -9.51 10.62 -2.27
N PRO A 230 -9.73 9.73 -1.29
CA PRO A 230 -10.21 10.13 0.03
C PRO A 230 -9.05 10.68 0.88
N PHE A 231 -9.27 11.82 1.50
CA PHE A 231 -8.41 12.39 2.54
C PHE A 231 -9.10 12.30 3.90
N TYR A 232 -8.61 11.39 4.73
CA TYR A 232 -8.99 11.25 6.12
C TYR A 232 -8.19 12.26 6.94
N VAL A 233 -8.87 13.23 7.56
CA VAL A 233 -8.26 14.15 8.53
C VAL A 233 -8.05 13.43 9.86
N ASP A 234 -7.03 13.78 10.63
CA ASP A 234 -6.72 13.10 11.90
C ASP A 234 -7.77 13.38 12.99
N PHE A 235 -8.31 14.60 13.06
CA PHE A 235 -9.19 15.03 14.14
C PHE A 235 -10.43 15.78 13.66
N ILE A 236 -11.56 15.46 14.29
CA ILE A 236 -12.80 16.24 14.24
C ILE A 236 -13.04 16.80 15.63
N VAL A 237 -13.14 18.13 15.75
CA VAL A 237 -13.21 18.83 17.05
C VAL A 237 -14.48 19.65 17.13
N LYS A 238 -15.35 19.38 18.10
CA LYS A 238 -16.55 20.20 18.34
C LYS A 238 -16.26 21.24 19.41
N LEU A 239 -16.50 22.51 19.07
CA LEU A 239 -16.44 23.61 20.03
C LEU A 239 -17.79 23.84 20.71
N LYS A 240 -17.76 24.42 21.90
CA LYS A 240 -18.95 24.78 22.69
C LYS A 240 -19.82 25.83 22.00
N ASP A 241 -19.23 26.71 21.18
CA ASP A 241 -19.93 27.72 20.37
C ASP A 241 -20.63 27.14 19.12
N GLY A 242 -20.52 25.82 18.90
CA GLY A 242 -21.15 25.11 17.80
C GLY A 242 -20.26 24.94 16.56
N ARG A 243 -19.08 25.58 16.47
CA ARG A 243 -18.13 25.33 15.37
C ARG A 243 -17.58 23.91 15.40
N VAL A 244 -17.20 23.39 14.24
CA VAL A 244 -16.54 22.08 14.08
C VAL A 244 -15.22 22.27 13.33
N GLY A 245 -14.12 21.88 13.98
CA GLY A 245 -12.78 21.87 13.43
C GLY A 245 -12.47 20.55 12.73
N LEU A 246 -11.89 20.60 11.54
CA LEU A 246 -11.34 19.46 10.80
C LEU A 246 -9.83 19.65 10.67
N PHE A 247 -9.05 18.81 11.37
CA PHE A 247 -7.60 19.01 11.50
C PHE A 247 -6.80 17.78 11.13
N ASP A 248 -5.74 17.99 10.36
CA ASP A 248 -4.74 16.97 10.03
C ASP A 248 -3.40 17.40 10.64
N THR A 249 -2.91 16.62 11.58
CA THR A 249 -1.66 16.93 12.29
C THR A 249 -0.46 16.63 11.40
N LYS A 250 0.58 17.46 11.53
CA LYS A 250 1.85 17.24 10.84
C LYS A 250 3.02 17.46 11.79
N ALA A 251 4.02 16.59 11.67
CA ALA A 251 5.33 16.76 12.29
C ALA A 251 6.30 17.21 11.19
N GLY A 252 6.54 18.53 11.09
CA GLY A 252 7.32 19.11 9.99
C GLY A 252 6.55 19.12 8.66
N LEU A 253 6.95 20.01 7.75
CA LEU A 253 6.26 20.24 6.48
C LEU A 253 7.18 19.93 5.29
N THR A 254 6.64 19.25 4.28
CA THR A 254 7.19 19.29 2.92
C THR A 254 6.04 19.55 1.94
N GLN A 255 6.13 20.67 1.21
CA GLN A 255 5.12 21.21 0.30
C GLN A 255 4.64 20.18 -0.74
N LYS A 256 5.53 19.30 -1.20
CA LYS A 256 5.27 18.32 -2.27
C LYS A 256 4.18 17.30 -1.95
N VAL A 257 3.90 17.01 -0.68
CA VAL A 257 2.97 15.93 -0.29
C VAL A 257 1.60 16.45 0.17
N ALA A 258 1.54 17.65 0.75
CA ALA A 258 0.33 18.16 1.40
C ALA A 258 -0.63 18.93 0.47
N GLY A 259 -0.13 19.50 -0.64
CA GLY A 259 -0.89 20.45 -1.44
C GLY A 259 -2.29 19.99 -1.88
N PRO A 260 -2.42 18.87 -2.61
CA PRO A 260 -3.72 18.39 -3.08
C PRO A 260 -4.74 18.15 -1.95
N LYS A 261 -4.28 17.57 -0.83
CA LYS A 261 -5.12 17.28 0.33
C LYS A 261 -5.67 18.55 0.98
N VAL A 262 -4.80 19.54 1.17
CA VAL A 262 -5.19 20.86 1.70
C VAL A 262 -6.22 21.53 0.80
N ALA A 263 -6.01 21.50 -0.52
CA ALA A 263 -6.97 22.06 -1.46
C ALA A 263 -8.35 21.38 -1.37
N GLY A 264 -8.38 20.04 -1.25
CA GLY A 264 -9.61 19.28 -1.06
C GLY A 264 -10.35 19.64 0.23
N LEU A 265 -9.65 19.68 1.35
CA LEU A 265 -10.22 20.05 2.66
C LEU A 265 -10.74 21.49 2.68
N CYS A 266 -9.97 22.45 2.17
CA CYS A 266 -10.39 23.85 2.08
C CYS A 266 -11.62 24.02 1.18
N LYS A 267 -11.69 23.27 0.06
CA LYS A 267 -12.87 23.25 -0.83
C LYS A 267 -14.10 22.70 -0.10
N TYR A 268 -13.95 21.58 0.62
CA TYR A 268 -15.02 20.98 1.40
C TYR A 268 -15.58 21.94 2.46
N ILE A 269 -14.70 22.52 3.30
CA ILE A 269 -15.07 23.47 4.35
C ILE A 269 -15.83 24.67 3.77
N LYS A 270 -15.31 25.29 2.69
CA LYS A 270 -15.96 26.42 2.03
C LYS A 270 -17.35 26.06 1.50
N ASN A 271 -17.50 24.90 0.88
CA ASN A 271 -18.77 24.47 0.30
C ASN A 271 -19.82 24.15 1.37
N GLU A 272 -19.45 23.49 2.45
CA GLU A 272 -20.37 23.20 3.56
C GLU A 272 -20.74 24.46 4.35
N ASN A 273 -19.82 25.42 4.49
CA ASN A 273 -20.13 26.70 5.11
C ASN A 273 -21.12 27.54 4.27
N LYS A 274 -21.05 27.46 2.93
CA LYS A 274 -22.08 28.05 2.06
C LYS A 274 -23.47 27.43 2.27
N LYS A 275 -23.53 26.20 2.79
CA LYS A 275 -24.78 25.52 3.18
C LYS A 275 -25.18 25.78 4.64
N GLY A 276 -24.54 26.73 5.31
CA GLY A 276 -24.86 27.13 6.68
C GLY A 276 -24.16 26.33 7.79
N LYS A 277 -23.24 25.42 7.45
CA LYS A 277 -22.37 24.80 8.47
C LYS A 277 -21.36 25.83 9.01
N LYS A 278 -20.75 25.51 10.16
CA LYS A 278 -19.72 26.32 10.83
C LYS A 278 -18.42 25.55 10.96
N LEU A 279 -17.88 25.13 9.82
CA LEU A 279 -16.64 24.36 9.73
C LEU A 279 -15.42 25.28 9.66
N PHE A 280 -14.32 24.84 10.25
CA PHE A 280 -13.00 25.47 10.12
C PHE A 280 -11.91 24.39 10.23
N GLY A 281 -10.66 24.76 9.97
CA GLY A 281 -9.52 23.87 10.12
C GLY A 281 -8.68 23.72 8.86
N GLY A 282 -7.83 22.71 8.84
CA GLY A 282 -6.74 22.58 7.89
C GLY A 282 -5.60 21.71 8.42
N ILE A 283 -4.39 21.93 7.89
CA ILE A 283 -3.19 21.31 8.48
C ILE A 283 -2.88 22.01 9.79
N VAL A 284 -2.68 21.26 10.86
CA VAL A 284 -2.36 21.80 12.18
C VAL A 284 -0.96 21.37 12.61
N THR A 285 -0.20 22.29 13.19
CA THR A 285 1.13 22.03 13.74
C THR A 285 1.39 22.91 14.96
N ASN A 286 2.37 22.51 15.77
CA ASN A 286 2.96 23.37 16.78
C ASN A 286 4.19 24.07 16.20
N THR A 287 4.42 25.34 16.57
CA THR A 287 5.59 26.09 16.11
C THR A 287 6.91 25.53 16.67
N ASP A 288 6.87 24.76 17.76
CA ASP A 288 7.95 23.90 18.23
C ASP A 288 7.60 22.44 17.97
N SER A 289 7.95 21.93 16.79
CA SER A 289 7.67 20.54 16.40
C SER A 289 8.45 19.48 17.20
N ARG A 290 9.46 19.87 18.00
CA ARG A 290 10.29 18.95 18.77
C ARG A 290 9.68 18.69 20.15
N ASN A 291 9.32 19.76 20.87
CA ASN A 291 8.83 19.65 22.25
C ASN A 291 7.38 20.12 22.45
N TYR A 292 6.73 20.62 21.39
CA TYR A 292 5.33 21.08 21.42
C TYR A 292 5.05 22.15 22.48
N ARG A 293 6.06 22.98 22.79
CA ARG A 293 5.96 24.11 23.73
C ARG A 293 5.58 25.43 23.08
N GLY A 294 5.53 25.46 21.75
CA GLY A 294 5.11 26.61 20.97
C GLY A 294 3.59 26.76 20.92
N ARG A 295 3.15 27.71 20.11
CA ARG A 295 1.73 27.92 19.82
C ARG A 295 1.23 26.92 18.77
N TRP A 296 -0.04 26.55 18.87
CA TRP A 296 -0.71 25.77 17.83
C TRP A 296 -1.20 26.70 16.74
N ILE A 297 -0.90 26.34 15.50
CA ILE A 297 -1.30 27.08 14.31
C ILE A 297 -1.90 26.12 13.29
N TYR A 298 -2.75 26.65 12.42
CA TYR A 298 -3.32 25.88 11.32
C TYR A 298 -3.31 26.65 10.00
N PHE A 299 -3.19 25.89 8.91
CA PHE A 299 -3.16 26.39 7.55
C PHE A 299 -4.49 26.12 6.84
N ASP A 300 -5.21 27.19 6.48
CA ASP A 300 -6.54 27.15 5.86
C ASP A 300 -6.57 27.73 4.43
N LYS A 301 -5.39 28.01 3.85
CA LYS A 301 -5.27 28.62 2.52
C LYS A 301 -5.12 27.57 1.42
N VAL A 302 -4.96 28.05 0.18
CA VAL A 302 -4.74 27.17 -0.97
C VAL A 302 -3.30 26.64 -0.98
N SER A 303 -3.11 25.45 -1.53
CA SER A 303 -1.85 24.70 -1.49
C SER A 303 -0.63 25.47 -2.00
N LYS A 304 -0.81 26.33 -3.01
CA LYS A 304 0.26 27.18 -3.57
C LYS A 304 0.87 28.15 -2.55
N ASP A 305 0.11 28.50 -1.51
CA ASP A 305 0.57 29.43 -0.48
C ASP A 305 1.30 28.69 0.66
N LEU A 306 1.24 27.35 0.70
CA LEU A 306 1.94 26.56 1.72
C LEU A 306 3.44 26.61 1.43
N LYS A 307 4.21 27.25 2.31
CA LYS A 307 5.67 27.37 2.21
C LYS A 307 6.35 26.61 3.34
N ASP A 308 7.39 25.84 3.00
CA ASP A 308 8.13 25.06 3.99
C ASP A 308 8.89 25.99 4.94
N GLY A 309 8.67 25.82 6.25
CA GLY A 309 9.34 26.60 7.30
C GLY A 309 8.86 28.05 7.46
N ASP A 310 7.82 28.47 6.75
CA ASP A 310 7.24 29.82 6.83
C ASP A 310 5.80 29.75 7.36
N PHE A 311 5.56 30.37 8.51
CA PHE A 311 4.26 30.43 9.18
C PHE A 311 3.54 31.77 9.01
N SER A 312 4.04 32.68 8.16
CA SER A 312 3.49 34.05 7.99
C SER A 312 2.03 34.09 7.55
N ASN A 313 1.56 33.05 6.85
CA ASN A 313 0.18 32.93 6.36
C ASN A 313 -0.64 31.87 7.10
N TRP A 314 -0.16 31.40 8.25
CA TRP A 314 -0.89 30.49 9.13
C TRP A 314 -1.70 31.28 10.15
N GLN A 315 -2.77 30.66 10.65
CA GLN A 315 -3.61 31.24 11.69
C GLN A 315 -3.31 30.60 13.04
N ASP A 316 -3.39 31.38 14.11
CA ASP A 316 -3.39 30.85 15.47
C ASP A 316 -4.62 29.99 15.73
N LEU A 317 -4.40 28.83 16.33
CA LEU A 317 -5.45 27.95 16.80
C LEU A 317 -5.68 28.22 18.29
N GLU A 318 -6.58 29.17 18.57
CA GLU A 318 -6.97 29.53 19.94
C GLU A 318 -8.23 28.76 20.34
N LEU A 319 -8.08 27.78 21.25
CA LEU A 319 -9.14 26.88 21.72
C LEU A 319 -9.29 26.90 23.25
#